data_AF-A0A2M7EXA6-F1
#
_entry.id   AF-A0A2M7EXA6-F1
#
_cell.length_a   1.000
_cell.length_b   1.000
_cell.length_c   1.000
_cell.angle_alpha   90.00
_cell.angle_beta   90.00
_cell.angle_gamma   90.00
#
_symmetry.space_group_name_H-M   'P 1'
#
loop_
_entity.id
_entity.type
_entity.pdbx_description
1 polymer ?
#
loop_
_entity_poly.entity_id
_entity_poly.type
_entity_poly.pdbx_seq_one_letter_code
_entity_poly.pdbx_strand_id
1 'polypeptide(L)'
;MAFLILFAAVVIGYVLNLRSARAIRAGGVPLHSLAGFHGGYAALMVLIPTFFLIVIWLLFQGTIIELLIKAGLPSGQLDGLGTGQVQLIMAEIRSIASGRIFGQPEQWKIDAAERFLSLRATSGMLLVAATAALAAGLLYYAHSRVTAEFRARQSAEGIVLGLMWTCATVAIFVTIGIVASLLVETIRFFEMVPFWDFVLGTSWEPQIPLREDQIAAKGA
;
A
#
# COMPACT_ATOMS: atom_id res chain seq x y z
N MET A 1 6.63 8.20 -12.41
CA MET A 1 7.09 7.36 -13.54
C MET A 1 6.40 6.00 -13.60
N ALA A 2 6.49 5.13 -12.59
CA ALA A 2 5.88 3.78 -12.64
C ALA A 2 4.37 3.78 -12.99
N PHE A 3 3.57 4.65 -12.34
CA PHE A 3 2.15 4.78 -12.68
C PHE A 3 1.87 5.29 -14.11
N LEU A 4 2.77 6.10 -14.68
CA LEU A 4 2.64 6.56 -16.08
C LEU A 4 2.92 5.40 -17.05
N ILE A 5 3.93 4.58 -16.76
CA ILE A 5 4.23 3.36 -17.53
C ILE A 5 3.04 2.41 -17.46
N LEU A 6 2.48 2.18 -16.27
CA LEU A 6 1.28 1.38 -16.08
C LEU A 6 0.11 1.91 -16.91
N PHE A 7 -0.19 3.21 -16.81
CA PHE A 7 -1.28 3.83 -17.56
C PHE A 7 -1.08 3.67 -19.08
N ALA A 8 0.12 3.99 -19.58
CA ALA A 8 0.46 3.83 -20.99
C ALA A 8 0.32 2.37 -21.44
N ALA A 9 0.83 1.42 -20.65
CA ALA A 9 0.74 -0.01 -20.95
C ALA A 9 -0.72 -0.49 -21.01
N VAL A 10 -1.58 -0.04 -20.10
CA VAL A 10 -3.01 -0.37 -20.10
C VAL A 10 -3.71 0.16 -21.35
N VAL A 11 -3.46 1.41 -21.72
CA VAL A 11 -4.02 2.02 -22.94
C VAL A 11 -3.52 1.30 -24.19
N ILE A 12 -2.21 1.05 -24.28
CA ILE A 12 -1.59 0.33 -25.39
C ILE A 12 -2.19 -1.08 -25.49
N GLY A 13 -2.28 -1.81 -24.38
CA GLY A 13 -2.88 -3.15 -24.32
C GLY A 13 -4.31 -3.16 -24.81
N TYR A 14 -5.14 -2.23 -24.32
CA TYR A 14 -6.52 -2.11 -24.77
C TYR A 14 -6.60 -1.89 -26.29
N VAL A 15 -5.87 -0.91 -26.80
CA VAL A 15 -5.94 -0.50 -28.22
C VAL A 15 -5.38 -1.60 -29.15
N LEU A 16 -4.24 -2.20 -28.82
CA LEU A 16 -3.64 -3.26 -29.63
C LEU A 16 -4.57 -4.47 -29.75
N ASN A 17 -5.09 -4.96 -28.62
CA ASN A 17 -5.96 -6.13 -28.60
C ASN A 17 -7.32 -5.86 -29.25
N LEU A 18 -7.85 -4.64 -29.09
CA LEU A 18 -9.06 -4.20 -29.80
C LEU A 18 -8.86 -4.17 -31.31
N ARG A 19 -7.72 -3.64 -31.78
CA ARG A 19 -7.38 -3.58 -33.21
C ARG A 19 -7.19 -4.97 -33.79
N SER A 20 -6.45 -5.85 -33.11
CA SER A 20 -6.24 -7.24 -33.54
C SER A 20 -7.56 -8.02 -33.63
N ALA A 21 -8.45 -7.91 -32.63
CA ALA A 21 -9.76 -8.55 -32.70
C ALA A 21 -10.62 -8.01 -33.85
N ARG A 22 -10.64 -6.69 -34.07
CA ARG A 22 -11.36 -6.08 -35.21
C ARG A 22 -10.81 -6.56 -36.55
N ALA A 23 -9.49 -6.73 -36.68
CA ALA A 23 -8.86 -7.23 -37.90
C ALA A 23 -9.30 -8.68 -38.20
N ILE A 24 -9.34 -9.56 -37.19
CA ILE A 24 -9.85 -10.93 -37.34
C ILE A 24 -11.30 -10.92 -37.85
N ARG A 25 -12.16 -10.08 -37.24
CA ARG A 25 -13.56 -9.96 -37.65
C ARG A 25 -13.70 -9.40 -39.07
N ALA A 26 -12.87 -8.42 -39.45
CA ALA A 26 -12.87 -7.86 -40.80
C ALA A 26 -12.43 -8.88 -41.86
N GLY A 27 -11.59 -9.86 -41.48
CA GLY A 27 -11.23 -11.02 -42.30
C GLY A 27 -12.33 -12.07 -42.48
N GLY A 28 -13.56 -11.81 -41.99
CA GLY A 28 -14.71 -12.70 -42.14
C GLY A 28 -14.82 -13.82 -41.10
N VAL A 29 -13.88 -13.90 -40.15
CA VAL A 29 -13.91 -14.90 -39.08
C VAL A 29 -14.80 -14.40 -37.93
N PRO A 30 -15.88 -15.12 -37.57
CA PRO A 30 -16.71 -14.73 -36.43
C PRO A 30 -15.91 -14.84 -35.13
N LEU A 31 -15.99 -13.82 -34.27
CA LEU A 31 -15.41 -13.84 -32.93
C LEU A 31 -16.42 -14.38 -31.91
N HIS A 32 -15.95 -15.19 -30.96
CA HIS A 32 -16.79 -15.63 -29.83
C HIS A 32 -17.18 -14.47 -28.89
N SER A 33 -16.30 -13.48 -28.73
CA SER A 33 -16.52 -12.28 -27.89
C SER A 33 -16.46 -11.00 -28.71
N LEU A 34 -17.18 -9.95 -28.30
CA LEU A 34 -17.05 -8.62 -28.91
C LEU A 34 -15.61 -8.13 -28.79
N ALA A 35 -15.10 -7.46 -29.83
CA ALA A 35 -13.72 -6.97 -29.88
C ALA A 35 -13.35 -6.07 -28.67
N GLY A 36 -14.32 -5.36 -28.10
CA GLY A 36 -14.14 -4.58 -26.87
C GLY A 36 -13.71 -5.41 -25.66
N PHE A 37 -14.17 -6.67 -25.54
CA PHE A 37 -13.77 -7.56 -24.44
C PHE A 37 -12.32 -8.03 -24.56
N HIS A 38 -11.77 -8.17 -25.78
CA HIS A 38 -10.34 -8.49 -25.95
C HIS A 38 -9.46 -7.34 -25.45
N GLY A 39 -9.83 -6.09 -25.77
CA GLY A 39 -9.19 -4.90 -25.22
C GLY A 39 -9.34 -4.81 -23.69
N GLY A 40 -10.55 -5.01 -23.18
CA GLY A 40 -10.85 -4.96 -21.74
C GLY A 40 -10.11 -6.04 -20.95
N TYR A 41 -10.05 -7.26 -21.46
CA TYR A 41 -9.27 -8.35 -20.86
C TYR A 41 -7.79 -7.98 -20.75
N ALA A 42 -7.17 -7.51 -21.84
CA ALA A 42 -5.77 -7.10 -21.83
C ALA A 42 -5.51 -5.94 -20.86
N ALA A 43 -6.41 -4.95 -20.84
CA ALA A 43 -6.33 -3.83 -19.90
C ALA A 43 -6.35 -4.30 -18.44
N LEU A 44 -7.29 -5.17 -18.07
CA LEU A 44 -7.41 -5.70 -16.71
C LEU A 44 -6.21 -6.58 -16.33
N MET A 45 -5.76 -7.44 -17.26
CA MET A 45 -4.64 -8.36 -17.06
C MET A 45 -3.31 -7.62 -16.84
N VAL A 46 -3.13 -6.44 -17.45
CA VAL A 46 -1.96 -5.58 -17.23
C VAL A 46 -2.15 -4.71 -15.99
N LEU A 47 -3.33 -4.09 -15.84
CA LEU A 47 -3.62 -3.14 -14.78
C LEU A 47 -3.46 -3.77 -13.40
N ILE A 48 -4.16 -4.88 -13.15
CA ILE A 48 -4.31 -5.42 -11.80
C ILE A 48 -2.98 -5.93 -11.24
N PRO A 49 -2.26 -6.88 -11.88
CA PRO A 49 -1.02 -7.40 -11.31
C PRO A 49 0.08 -6.33 -11.19
N THR A 50 0.18 -5.45 -12.18
CA THR A 50 1.19 -4.38 -12.18
C THR A 50 0.89 -3.33 -11.12
N PHE A 51 -0.38 -2.97 -10.92
CA PHE A 51 -0.78 -2.07 -9.84
C PHE A 51 -0.44 -2.67 -8.47
N PHE A 52 -0.74 -3.95 -8.24
CA PHE A 52 -0.38 -4.63 -6.99
C PHE A 52 1.13 -4.70 -6.78
N LEU A 53 1.93 -4.95 -7.82
CA LEU A 53 3.39 -4.88 -7.73
C LEU A 53 3.84 -3.51 -7.24
N ILE A 54 3.31 -2.42 -7.82
CA ILE A 54 3.69 -1.06 -7.42
C ILE A 54 3.28 -0.80 -5.96
N VAL A 55 2.04 -1.13 -5.58
CA VAL A 55 1.56 -0.90 -4.21
C VAL A 55 2.39 -1.69 -3.19
N ILE A 56 2.61 -2.98 -3.43
CA ILE A 56 3.42 -3.83 -2.55
C ILE A 56 4.84 -3.26 -2.44
N TRP A 57 5.47 -2.91 -3.57
CA TRP A 57 6.80 -2.30 -3.54
C TRP A 57 6.82 -1.02 -2.70
N LEU A 58 5.85 -0.12 -2.89
CA LEU A 58 5.79 1.14 -2.16
C LEU A 58 5.53 0.97 -0.66
N LEU A 59 4.77 -0.06 -0.27
CA LEU A 59 4.53 -0.41 1.13
C LEU A 59 5.81 -0.94 1.80
N PHE A 60 6.58 -1.79 1.12
CA PHE A 60 7.74 -2.45 1.72
C PHE A 60 9.07 -1.72 1.53
N GLN A 61 9.20 -0.82 0.54
CA GLN A 61 10.48 -0.13 0.25
C GLN A 61 11.07 0.56 1.48
N GLY A 62 10.24 1.22 2.30
CA GLY A 62 10.71 2.00 3.45
C GLY A 62 11.32 1.09 4.51
N THR A 63 10.61 0.01 4.84
CA THR A 63 11.05 -1.02 5.77
C THR A 63 12.33 -1.70 5.30
N ILE A 64 12.40 -2.09 4.02
CA ILE A 64 13.60 -2.74 3.45
C ILE A 64 14.80 -1.80 3.47
N ILE A 65 14.64 -0.54 3.05
CA ILE A 65 15.73 0.45 3.08
C ILE A 65 16.21 0.66 4.52
N GLU A 66 15.30 0.77 5.48
CA GLU A 66 15.65 0.92 6.90
C GLU A 66 16.44 -0.29 7.43
N LEU A 67 16.01 -1.51 7.10
CA LEU A 67 16.75 -2.73 7.44
C LEU A 67 18.16 -2.73 6.84
N LEU A 68 18.30 -2.34 5.57
CA LEU A 68 19.59 -2.26 4.88
C LEU A 68 20.50 -1.16 5.43
N ILE A 69 19.94 -0.06 5.93
CA ILE A 69 20.69 1.00 6.60
C ILE A 69 21.18 0.51 7.95
N LYS A 70 20.30 -0.04 8.80
CA LYS A 70 20.67 -0.55 10.13
C LYS A 70 21.76 -1.63 10.05
N ALA A 71 21.64 -2.55 9.11
CA ALA A 71 22.65 -3.58 8.85
C ALA A 71 23.98 -3.02 8.31
N GLY A 72 23.98 -1.78 7.83
CA GLY A 72 25.13 -1.10 7.26
C GLY A 72 25.80 -0.08 8.19
N LEU A 73 25.30 0.11 9.41
CA LEU A 73 25.89 1.04 10.36
C LEU A 73 27.15 0.44 11.00
N PRO A 74 28.12 1.28 11.43
CA PRO A 74 29.26 0.81 12.21
C PRO A 74 28.81 0.07 13.48
N SER A 75 29.50 -1.01 13.85
CA SER A 75 29.25 -1.77 15.08
C SER A 75 29.29 -0.87 16.32
N GLY A 76 28.40 -1.08 17.29
CA GLY A 76 28.35 -0.28 18.51
C GLY A 76 27.40 0.93 18.45
N GLN A 77 26.97 1.37 17.26
CA GLN A 77 26.15 2.60 17.14
C GLN A 77 24.69 2.42 17.54
N LEU A 78 24.17 1.19 17.48
CA LEU A 78 22.82 0.86 17.91
C LEU A 78 22.78 0.03 19.19
N ASP A 79 23.94 -0.32 19.74
CA ASP A 79 24.04 -1.24 20.87
C ASP A 79 23.61 -0.54 22.17
N GLY A 80 22.75 -1.20 22.95
CA GLY A 80 22.23 -0.65 24.20
C GLY A 80 21.19 0.46 24.05
N LEU A 81 20.79 0.82 22.82
CA LEU A 81 19.77 1.83 22.59
C LEU A 81 18.35 1.28 22.71
N GLY A 82 17.45 2.08 23.28
CA GLY A 82 16.02 1.81 23.28
C GLY A 82 15.38 2.03 21.89
N THR A 83 14.20 1.46 21.66
CA THR A 83 13.48 1.58 20.38
C THR A 83 13.23 3.03 19.95
N GLY A 84 12.97 3.93 20.89
CA GLY A 84 12.76 5.36 20.62
C GLY A 84 14.04 6.08 20.17
N GLN A 85 15.20 5.74 20.76
CA GLN A 85 16.48 6.32 20.37
C GLN A 85 16.88 5.89 18.95
N VAL A 86 16.66 4.62 18.61
CA VAL A 86 16.88 4.11 17.25
C VAL A 86 15.99 4.84 16.24
N GLN A 87 14.72 5.08 16.58
CA GLN A 87 13.81 5.84 15.71
C GLN A 87 14.26 7.30 15.52
N LEU A 88 14.78 7.93 16.58
CA LEU A 88 15.32 9.29 16.50
C LEU A 88 16.54 9.36 15.56
N ILE A 89 17.48 8.42 15.68
CA ILE A 89 18.63 8.32 14.78
C ILE A 89 18.18 8.13 13.33
N MET A 90 17.22 7.22 13.08
CA MET A 90 16.69 7.01 11.73
C MET A 90 15.98 8.26 11.19
N ALA A 91 15.28 9.02 12.04
CA ALA A 91 14.66 10.28 11.66
C ALA A 91 15.71 11.36 11.31
N GLU A 92 16.80 11.42 12.07
CA GLU A 92 17.93 12.32 11.81
C GLU A 92 18.61 11.98 10.48
N ILE A 93 18.91 10.70 10.21
CA ILE A 93 19.47 10.25 8.92
C ILE A 93 18.56 10.65 7.76
N ARG A 94 17.24 10.46 7.89
CA ARG A 94 16.26 10.90 6.88
C ARG A 94 16.22 12.42 6.73
N SER A 95 16.39 13.17 7.82
CA SER A 95 16.47 14.63 7.80
C SER A 95 17.70 15.10 7.03
N ILE A 96 18.88 14.55 7.33
CA ILE A 96 20.14 14.85 6.65
C ILE A 96 20.03 14.50 5.17
N ALA A 97 19.50 13.32 4.83
CA ALA A 97 19.25 12.91 3.45
C ALA A 97 18.28 13.85 2.71
N SER A 98 17.36 14.50 3.43
CA SER A 98 16.46 15.53 2.86
C SER A 98 17.08 16.92 2.76
N GLY A 99 18.36 17.08 3.09
CA GLY A 99 19.07 18.37 3.09
C GLY A 99 18.78 19.24 4.32
N ARG A 100 18.11 18.70 5.34
CA ARG A 100 17.81 19.40 6.60
C ARG A 100 18.80 18.94 7.66
N ILE A 101 19.85 19.73 7.84
CA ILE A 101 20.94 19.46 8.79
C ILE A 101 20.76 20.38 10.00
N PHE A 102 20.75 19.78 11.19
CA PHE A 102 20.75 20.49 12.46
C PHE A 102 22.11 20.32 13.14
N GLY A 103 22.76 21.43 13.50
CA GLY A 103 24.08 21.38 14.14
C GLY A 103 25.17 20.79 13.23
N GLN A 104 26.14 20.11 13.85
CA GLN A 104 27.21 19.38 13.16
C GLN A 104 26.97 17.88 13.35
N PRO A 105 26.33 17.20 12.38
CA PRO A 105 26.07 15.77 12.49
C PRO A 105 27.39 14.98 12.44
N GLU A 106 27.44 13.88 13.17
CA GLU A 106 28.56 12.95 13.14
C GLU A 106 28.76 12.37 11.74
N GLN A 107 30.01 12.13 11.35
CA GLN A 107 30.36 11.70 10.00
C GLN A 107 29.60 10.44 9.55
N TRP A 108 29.46 9.45 10.43
CA TRP A 108 28.75 8.22 10.10
C TRP A 108 27.26 8.43 9.80
N LYS A 109 26.63 9.50 10.32
CA LYS A 109 25.24 9.86 10.00
C LYS A 109 25.14 10.48 8.61
N ILE A 110 26.16 11.23 8.18
CA ILE A 110 26.28 11.78 6.83
C ILE A 110 26.44 10.63 5.84
N ASP A 111 27.36 9.70 6.11
CA ASP A 111 27.58 8.52 5.27
C ASP A 111 26.32 7.65 5.16
N ALA A 112 25.60 7.46 6.29
CA ALA A 112 24.34 6.74 6.31
C ALA A 112 23.24 7.46 5.51
N ALA A 113 23.21 8.80 5.53
CA ALA A 113 22.26 9.60 4.76
C ALA A 113 22.55 9.51 3.24
N GLU A 114 23.81 9.53 2.84
CA GLU A 114 24.21 9.31 1.44
C GLU A 114 23.81 7.91 0.95
N ARG A 115 24.08 6.88 1.77
CA ARG A 115 23.64 5.51 1.50
C ARG A 115 22.12 5.40 1.42
N PHE A 116 21.38 6.13 2.25
CA PHE A 116 19.92 6.16 2.19
C PHE A 116 19.43 6.73 0.86
N LEU A 117 20.05 7.80 0.36
CA LEU A 117 19.73 8.39 -0.95
C LEU A 117 20.04 7.41 -2.10
N SER A 118 21.19 6.75 -2.08
CA SER A 118 21.57 5.79 -3.13
C SER A 118 20.67 4.56 -3.16
N LEU A 119 20.29 4.02 -1.99
CA LEU A 119 19.33 2.93 -1.87
C LEU A 119 17.94 3.35 -2.37
N ARG A 120 17.49 4.56 -2.03
CA ARG A 120 16.20 5.09 -2.49
C ARG A 120 16.19 5.28 -4.00
N ALA A 121 17.27 5.82 -4.58
CA ALA A 121 17.41 5.97 -6.03
C ALA A 121 17.40 4.61 -6.75
N THR A 122 18.19 3.66 -6.25
CA THR A 122 18.26 2.29 -6.78
C THR A 122 16.90 1.60 -6.70
N SER A 123 16.22 1.67 -5.56
CA SER A 123 14.86 1.12 -5.38
C SER A 123 13.86 1.75 -6.36
N GLY A 124 13.94 3.06 -6.58
CA GLY A 124 13.11 3.75 -7.57
C GLY A 124 13.35 3.27 -9.00
N MET A 125 14.62 3.07 -9.39
CA MET A 125 14.97 2.53 -10.71
C MET A 125 14.52 1.08 -10.88
N LEU A 126 14.70 0.24 -9.85
CA LEU A 126 14.25 -1.15 -9.84
C LEU A 126 12.72 -1.24 -9.94
N LEU A 127 11.98 -0.40 -9.24
CA LEU A 127 10.52 -0.33 -9.36
C LEU A 127 10.10 -0.01 -10.80
N VAL A 128 10.74 0.97 -11.44
CA VAL A 128 10.46 1.33 -12.83
C VAL A 128 10.76 0.17 -13.77
N ALA A 129 11.93 -0.46 -13.64
CA ALA A 129 12.34 -1.59 -14.46
C ALA A 129 11.40 -2.80 -14.28
N ALA A 130 11.07 -3.15 -13.04
CA ALA A 130 10.15 -4.24 -12.71
C ALA A 130 8.73 -3.97 -13.24
N THR A 131 8.24 -2.74 -13.09
CA THR A 131 6.95 -2.31 -13.64
C THR A 131 6.92 -2.45 -15.16
N ALA A 132 7.95 -1.96 -15.85
CA ALA A 132 8.05 -2.03 -17.31
C ALA A 132 8.16 -3.49 -17.80
N ALA A 133 9.00 -4.30 -17.16
CA ALA A 133 9.18 -5.70 -17.51
C ALA A 133 7.90 -6.53 -17.31
N LEU A 134 7.23 -6.37 -16.16
CA LEU A 134 5.98 -7.07 -15.88
C LEU A 134 4.86 -6.62 -16.84
N ALA A 135 4.71 -5.30 -17.06
CA ALA A 135 3.71 -4.78 -17.98
C ALA A 135 3.94 -5.27 -19.41
N ALA A 136 5.19 -5.26 -19.89
CA ALA A 136 5.53 -5.78 -21.22
C ALA A 136 5.25 -7.29 -21.35
N GLY A 137 5.59 -8.08 -20.33
CA GLY A 137 5.31 -9.52 -20.30
C GLY A 137 3.81 -9.83 -20.32
N LEU A 138 3.02 -9.11 -19.52
CA LEU A 138 1.55 -9.25 -19.47
C LEU A 138 0.89 -8.77 -20.76
N LEU A 139 1.40 -7.70 -21.38
CA LEU A 139 0.94 -7.23 -22.68
C LEU A 139 1.18 -8.26 -23.77
N TYR A 140 2.38 -8.81 -23.84
CA TYR A 140 2.73 -9.87 -24.78
C TYR A 140 1.84 -11.11 -24.58
N TYR A 141 1.68 -11.52 -23.32
CA TYR A 141 0.81 -12.64 -22.96
C TYR A 141 -0.64 -12.40 -23.40
N ALA A 142 -1.24 -11.26 -23.06
CA ALA A 142 -2.61 -10.93 -23.42
C ALA A 142 -2.80 -10.86 -24.95
N HIS A 143 -1.84 -10.26 -25.66
CA HIS A 143 -1.88 -10.16 -27.12
C HIS A 143 -1.81 -11.51 -27.81
N SER A 144 -0.96 -12.42 -27.32
CA SER A 144 -0.86 -13.79 -27.86
C SER A 144 -2.14 -14.62 -27.70
N ARG A 145 -3.06 -14.21 -26.83
CA ARG A 145 -4.37 -14.86 -26.60
C ARG A 145 -5.46 -14.36 -27.53
N VAL A 146 -5.21 -13.36 -28.37
CA VAL A 146 -6.22 -12.83 -29.29
C VAL A 146 -6.42 -13.79 -30.46
N THR A 147 -7.38 -14.70 -30.30
CA THR A 147 -7.86 -15.60 -31.34
C THR A 147 -9.39 -15.51 -31.46
N ALA A 148 -9.96 -16.03 -32.55
CA ALA A 148 -11.40 -16.01 -32.77
C ALA A 148 -12.19 -16.82 -31.72
N GLU A 149 -11.59 -17.90 -31.23
CA GLU A 149 -12.18 -18.81 -30.24
C GLU A 149 -12.02 -18.33 -28.79
N PHE A 150 -11.13 -17.35 -28.55
CA PHE A 150 -10.84 -16.90 -27.21
C PHE A 150 -12.06 -16.25 -26.54
N ARG A 151 -12.39 -16.76 -25.36
CA ARG A 151 -13.54 -16.37 -24.53
C ARG A 151 -13.21 -15.13 -23.69
N ALA A 152 -12.86 -14.03 -24.37
CA ALA A 152 -12.36 -12.80 -23.74
C ALA A 152 -13.30 -12.21 -22.69
N ARG A 153 -14.63 -12.31 -22.92
CA ARG A 153 -15.63 -11.85 -21.96
C ARG A 153 -15.55 -12.62 -20.65
N GLN A 154 -15.59 -13.95 -20.71
CA GLN A 154 -15.55 -14.81 -19.53
C GLN A 154 -14.24 -14.64 -18.75
N SER A 155 -13.11 -14.50 -19.46
CA SER A 155 -11.83 -14.23 -18.81
C SER A 155 -11.80 -12.87 -18.11
N ALA A 156 -12.34 -11.82 -18.73
CA ALA A 156 -12.44 -10.49 -18.11
C ALA A 156 -13.38 -10.51 -16.89
N GLU A 157 -14.56 -11.13 -17.00
CA GLU A 157 -15.50 -11.31 -15.89
C GLU A 157 -14.86 -12.09 -14.74
N GLY A 158 -14.10 -13.16 -15.03
CA GLY A 158 -13.38 -13.93 -14.02
C GLY A 158 -12.37 -13.08 -13.24
N ILE A 159 -11.65 -12.17 -13.91
CA ILE A 159 -10.72 -11.24 -13.25
C ILE A 159 -11.48 -10.28 -12.31
N VAL A 160 -12.57 -9.68 -12.78
CA VAL A 160 -13.38 -8.76 -11.97
C VAL A 160 -14.01 -9.46 -10.78
N LEU A 161 -14.58 -10.65 -10.97
CA LEU A 161 -15.16 -11.45 -9.90
C LEU A 161 -14.11 -11.86 -8.87
N GLY A 162 -12.92 -12.30 -9.32
CA GLY A 162 -11.81 -12.60 -8.42
C GLY A 162 -11.42 -11.38 -7.57
N LEU A 163 -11.30 -10.20 -8.19
CA LEU A 163 -11.02 -8.95 -7.47
C LEU A 163 -12.10 -8.62 -6.45
N MET A 164 -13.38 -8.78 -6.80
CA MET A 164 -14.50 -8.56 -5.88
C MET A 164 -14.46 -9.53 -4.71
N TRP A 165 -14.15 -10.80 -4.93
CA TRP A 165 -14.02 -11.80 -3.86
C TRP A 165 -12.87 -11.46 -2.90
N THR A 166 -11.71 -11.05 -3.41
CA THR A 166 -10.60 -10.62 -2.56
C THR A 166 -10.96 -9.37 -1.76
N CYS A 167 -11.55 -8.37 -2.40
CA CYS A 167 -11.96 -7.13 -1.75
C CYS A 167 -13.00 -7.39 -0.65
N ALA A 168 -14.04 -8.17 -0.94
CA ALA A 168 -15.08 -8.52 0.02
C ALA A 168 -14.51 -9.29 1.22
N THR A 169 -13.61 -10.24 0.97
CA THR A 169 -12.92 -10.99 2.04
C THR A 169 -12.16 -10.04 2.97
N VAL A 170 -11.35 -9.14 2.41
CA VAL A 170 -10.60 -8.15 3.20
C VAL A 170 -11.54 -7.23 3.98
N ALA A 171 -12.62 -6.74 3.36
CA ALA A 171 -13.59 -5.87 4.03
C ALA A 171 -14.26 -6.54 5.23
N ILE A 172 -14.61 -7.83 5.12
CA ILE A 172 -15.18 -8.61 6.22
C ILE A 172 -14.17 -8.72 7.37
N PHE A 173 -12.92 -9.07 7.09
CA PHE A 173 -11.88 -9.16 8.14
C PHE A 173 -11.61 -7.82 8.82
N VAL A 174 -11.58 -6.72 8.07
CA VAL A 174 -11.42 -5.37 8.64
C VAL A 174 -12.61 -5.03 9.54
N THR A 175 -13.84 -5.34 9.12
CA THR A 175 -15.04 -5.10 9.92
C THR A 175 -14.99 -5.88 11.24
N ILE A 176 -14.63 -7.16 11.18
CA ILE A 176 -14.43 -7.98 12.38
C ILE A 176 -13.35 -7.38 13.28
N GLY A 177 -12.23 -6.94 12.71
CA GLY A 177 -11.13 -6.33 13.45
C GLY A 177 -11.55 -5.05 14.20
N ILE A 178 -12.29 -4.17 13.53
CA ILE A 178 -12.81 -2.92 14.15
C ILE A 178 -13.77 -3.27 15.29
N VAL A 179 -14.74 -4.16 15.04
CA VAL A 179 -15.73 -4.54 16.06
C VAL A 179 -15.04 -5.20 17.25
N ALA A 180 -14.09 -6.11 17.04
CA ALA A 180 -13.34 -6.76 18.10
C ALA A 180 -12.51 -5.75 18.92
N SER A 181 -11.85 -4.80 18.25
CA SER A 181 -11.08 -3.74 18.91
C SER A 181 -11.98 -2.88 19.80
N LEU A 182 -13.12 -2.42 19.27
CA LEU A 182 -14.06 -1.60 20.04
C LEU A 182 -14.69 -2.39 21.19
N LEU A 183 -15.01 -3.67 20.97
CA LEU A 183 -15.62 -4.52 21.99
C LEU A 183 -14.68 -4.77 23.17
N VAL A 184 -13.40 -5.05 22.93
CA VAL A 184 -12.41 -5.23 24.01
C VAL A 184 -12.22 -3.94 24.80
N GLU A 185 -12.09 -2.80 24.12
CA GLU A 185 -11.94 -1.50 24.78
C GLU A 185 -13.18 -1.15 25.60
N THR A 186 -14.38 -1.45 25.06
CA THR A 186 -15.65 -1.25 25.74
C THR A 186 -15.78 -2.13 26.99
N ILE A 187 -15.34 -3.40 26.94
CA ILE A 187 -15.36 -4.29 28.11
C ILE A 187 -14.43 -3.75 29.20
N ARG A 188 -13.19 -3.35 28.86
CA ARG A 188 -12.25 -2.75 29.82
C ARG A 188 -12.81 -1.47 30.45
N PHE A 189 -13.50 -0.65 29.68
CA PHE A 189 -14.19 0.52 30.20
C PHE A 189 -15.25 0.13 31.25
N PHE A 190 -16.07 -0.87 30.97
CA PHE A 190 -17.12 -1.31 31.90
C PHE A 190 -16.62 -2.11 33.11
N GLU A 191 -15.37 -2.57 33.10
CA GLU A 191 -14.68 -3.05 34.32
C GLU A 191 -14.33 -1.89 35.27
N MET A 192 -14.09 -0.69 34.75
CA MET A 192 -13.77 0.50 35.54
C MET A 192 -15.01 1.31 35.94
N VAL A 193 -15.99 1.42 35.05
CA VAL A 193 -17.24 2.14 35.28
C VAL A 193 -18.40 1.17 35.12
N PRO A 194 -19.12 0.80 36.21
CA PRO A 194 -20.22 -0.15 36.11
C PRO A 194 -21.26 0.28 35.06
N PHE A 195 -21.68 -0.66 34.21
CA PHE A 195 -22.61 -0.40 33.12
C PHE A 195 -23.89 0.33 33.57
N TRP A 196 -24.48 -0.12 34.67
CA TRP A 196 -25.71 0.49 35.19
C TRP A 196 -25.48 1.89 35.74
N ASP A 197 -24.32 2.15 36.37
CA ASP A 197 -24.01 3.49 36.86
C ASP A 197 -23.75 4.47 35.71
N PHE A 198 -23.10 4.00 34.64
CA PHE A 198 -22.88 4.77 33.41
C PHE A 198 -24.19 5.12 32.69
N VAL A 199 -25.10 4.16 32.54
CA VAL A 199 -26.35 4.34 31.78
C VAL A 199 -27.41 5.09 32.58
N LEU A 200 -27.52 4.82 33.89
CA LEU A 200 -28.51 5.45 34.76
C LEU A 200 -28.04 6.78 35.36
N GLY A 201 -26.73 7.09 35.25
CA GLY A 201 -26.15 8.34 35.75
C GLY A 201 -26.27 8.47 37.27
N THR A 202 -26.15 7.36 38.00
CA THR A 202 -26.30 7.30 39.47
C THR A 202 -25.15 8.01 40.19
N SER A 203 -23.99 8.16 39.54
CA SER A 203 -22.85 8.96 39.97
C SER A 203 -22.87 10.34 39.32
N TRP A 204 -23.30 11.35 40.09
CA TRP A 204 -23.21 12.75 39.67
C TRP A 204 -21.87 13.33 40.12
N GLU A 205 -20.90 13.41 39.20
CA GLU A 205 -19.61 14.07 39.43
C GLU A 205 -19.54 15.38 38.60
N PRO A 206 -19.93 16.53 39.18
CA PRO A 206 -19.87 17.83 38.50
C PRO A 206 -18.42 18.34 38.51
N GLN A 207 -17.54 17.73 37.72
CA GLN A 207 -16.18 18.23 37.55
C GLN A 207 -16.07 18.98 36.22
N ILE A 208 -16.36 20.26 36.28
CA ILE A 208 -15.75 21.23 35.36
C ILE A 208 -15.24 22.27 36.32
N PRO A 209 -13.93 22.61 36.35
CA PRO A 209 -13.22 23.10 35.14
C PRO A 209 -11.67 22.83 35.02
N LEU A 210 -10.96 23.55 34.11
CA LEU A 210 -9.53 23.40 33.68
C LEU A 210 -8.42 24.46 34.10
N ARG A 211 -8.56 25.32 35.14
CA ARG A 211 -7.55 26.30 35.65
C ARG A 211 -7.61 26.52 37.19
N GLU A 212 -6.68 27.28 37.79
CA GLU A 212 -6.45 27.39 39.25
C GLU A 212 -7.60 27.95 40.13
N ASP A 213 -8.62 28.58 39.55
CA ASP A 213 -9.80 29.14 40.24
C ASP A 213 -10.75 28.03 40.77
N GLN A 214 -10.31 26.78 40.76
CA GLN A 214 -11.23 25.66 40.67
C GLN A 214 -10.71 24.44 41.41
N ILE A 215 -11.54 23.97 42.32
CA ILE A 215 -11.28 22.77 43.10
C ILE A 215 -12.30 21.74 42.67
N ALA A 216 -11.85 20.69 41.98
CA ALA A 216 -12.62 19.47 41.80
C ALA A 216 -11.90 18.35 42.57
N ALA A 217 -12.55 17.85 43.61
CA ALA A 217 -11.95 17.09 44.70
C ALA A 217 -11.65 15.62 44.34
N LYS A 218 -10.78 15.02 45.17
CA LYS A 218 -10.40 13.61 45.19
C LYS A 218 -11.65 12.72 45.23
N GLY A 219 -11.84 11.89 44.21
CA GLY A 219 -12.85 10.84 44.20
C GLY A 219 -12.66 9.88 45.38
N ALA A 220 -13.78 9.31 45.86
CA ALA A 220 -13.84 8.36 46.96
C ALA A 220 -13.08 7.06 46.66
#